data_AF-A0A2U3GXG4-F1
#
_entry.id   AF-A0A2U3GXG4-F1
#
_cell.length_a   1.000
_cell.length_b   1.000
_cell.length_c   1.000
_cell.angle_alpha   90.00
_cell.angle_beta   90.00
_cell.angle_gamma   90.00
#
_symmetry.space_group_name_H-M   'P 1'
#
loop_
_entity.id
_entity.type
_entity.pdbx_description
1 polymer ?
#
loop_
_entity_poly.entity_id
_entity_poly.type
_entity_poly.pdbx_seq_one_letter_code
_entity_poly.pdbx_strand_id
1 'polypeptide(L)' 'FYHLEAPVLRVGGYHAPYPPARLEESYLPDLDRVLDAVDRALAY' A
#
# COMPACT_ATOMS: atom_id res chain seq x y z
N PHE A 1 0.23 -16.13 -13.95
CA PHE A 1 -1.20 -15.80 -13.74
C PHE A 1 -1.96 -17.00 -13.18
N TYR A 2 -1.81 -18.20 -13.74
CA TYR A 2 -2.52 -19.43 -13.33
C TYR A 2 -2.21 -19.98 -11.92
N HIS A 3 -1.44 -19.25 -11.10
CA HIS A 3 -1.07 -19.62 -9.73
C HIS A 3 -1.30 -18.47 -8.74
N LEU A 4 -2.01 -17.41 -9.15
CA LEU A 4 -2.36 -16.34 -8.24
C LEU A 4 -3.52 -16.80 -7.37
N GLU A 5 -3.24 -17.04 -6.09
CA GLU A 5 -4.24 -17.43 -5.08
C GLU A 5 -5.04 -16.21 -4.58
N ALA A 6 -4.48 -15.01 -4.71
CA ALA A 6 -5.08 -13.74 -4.34
C ALA A 6 -4.81 -12.66 -5.41
N PRO A 7 -5.63 -11.59 -5.48
CA PRO A 7 -5.36 -10.48 -6.38
C PRO A 7 -4.06 -9.75 -6.00
N VAL A 8 -3.36 -9.24 -7.00
CA VAL A 8 -2.16 -8.41 -6.79
C VAL A 8 -2.58 -7.03 -6.30
N LEU A 9 -2.31 -6.73 -5.03
CA LEU A 9 -2.57 -5.42 -4.42
C LEU A 9 -1.34 -4.51 -4.54
N ARG A 10 -1.56 -3.20 -4.60
CA ARG A 10 -0.49 -2.19 -4.68
C ARG A 10 -0.57 -1.25 -3.49
N VAL A 11 0.56 -1.00 -2.87
CA VAL A 11 0.73 -0.01 -1.80
C VAL A 11 1.74 1.02 -2.27
N GLY A 12 1.35 2.29 -2.32
CA GLY A 12 2.17 3.39 -2.83
C GLY A 12 1.70 4.74 -2.30
N GLY A 13 2.40 5.80 -2.70
CA GLY A 13 1.99 7.17 -2.39
C GLY A 13 0.59 7.49 -2.93
N TYR A 14 -0.03 8.51 -2.36
CA TYR A 14 -1.35 8.96 -2.82
C TYR A 14 -1.31 9.51 -4.24
N HIS A 15 -2.46 9.54 -4.90
CA HIS A 15 -2.60 10.19 -6.21
C HIS A 15 -2.66 11.73 -6.04
N ALA A 16 -1.57 12.29 -5.55
CA ALA A 16 -1.38 13.72 -5.34
C ALA A 16 0.09 14.10 -5.63
N PRO A 17 0.41 15.39 -5.82
CA PRO A 17 1.80 15.84 -5.86
C PRO A 17 2.54 15.51 -4.57
N TYR A 18 3.87 15.43 -4.65
CA TYR A 18 4.70 15.22 -3.47
C TYR A 18 4.48 16.34 -2.44
N PRO A 19 4.24 16.01 -1.16
CA PRO A 19 3.89 17.00 -0.16
C PRO A 19 5.14 17.75 0.36
N PRO A 20 4.95 18.85 1.11
CA PRO A 20 6.01 19.44 1.91
C PRO A 20 6.54 18.45 2.97
N ALA A 21 7.80 18.60 3.37
CA ALA A 21 8.49 17.71 4.32
C ALA A 21 7.69 17.43 5.61
N ARG A 22 6.93 18.40 6.11
CA ARG A 22 6.09 18.24 7.32
C ARG A 22 4.97 17.19 7.20
N LEU A 23 4.60 16.80 5.99
CA LEU A 23 3.54 15.82 5.69
C LEU A 23 4.08 14.57 5.00
N GLU A 24 5.40 14.49 4.78
CA GLU A 24 6.04 13.44 4.02
C GLU A 24 5.84 12.06 4.66
N GLU A 25 6.01 11.96 5.98
CA GLU A 25 5.82 10.72 6.74
C GLU A 25 4.43 10.13 6.51
N SER A 26 3.38 10.97 6.51
CA SER A 26 2.01 10.53 6.28
C SER A 26 1.69 10.19 4.82
N TYR A 27 2.47 10.70 3.87
CA TYR A 27 2.23 10.50 2.44
C TYR A 27 2.89 9.24 1.90
N LEU A 28 4.10 8.95 2.39
CA LEU A 28 4.83 7.75 2.01
C LEU A 28 4.10 6.50 2.52
N PRO A 29 4.17 5.38 1.79
CA PRO A 29 3.66 4.11 2.30
C PRO A 29 4.52 3.67 3.50
N ASP A 30 3.87 3.49 4.65
CA ASP A 30 4.48 3.00 5.89
C ASP A 30 4.27 1.49 6.06
N LEU A 31 4.82 0.96 7.16
CA LEU A 31 4.71 -0.45 7.50
C LEU A 31 3.24 -0.87 7.69
N ASP A 32 2.45 -0.06 8.38
CA ASP A 32 1.06 -0.39 8.72
C ASP A 32 0.21 -0.56 7.46
N ARG A 33 0.40 0.30 6.44
CA ARG A 33 -0.29 0.19 5.14
C ARG A 33 0.13 -1.04 4.36
N VAL A 34 1.37 -1.51 4.52
CA VAL A 34 1.84 -2.75 3.90
C VAL A 34 1.20 -3.96 4.59
N LEU A 35 1.17 -3.97 5.92
CA LEU A 35 0.56 -5.05 6.69
C LEU A 35 -0.95 -5.17 6.44
N ASP A 36 -1.68 -4.05 6.36
CA ASP A 36 -3.09 -4.05 5.97
C ASP A 36 -3.31 -4.70 4.58
N ALA A 37 -2.44 -4.40 3.61
CA ALA A 37 -2.55 -5.00 2.28
C ALA A 37 -2.25 -6.51 2.31
N VAL A 38 -1.32 -6.96 3.15
CA VAL A 38 -1.02 -8.39 3.34
C VAL A 38 -2.23 -9.10 3.96
N ASP A 39 -2.79 -8.55 5.04
CA ASP A 39 -3.96 -9.12 5.70
C ASP A 39 -5.14 -9.25 4.74
N ARG A 40 -5.37 -8.22 3.91
CA ARG A 40 -6.41 -8.23 2.87
C ARG A 40 -6.13 -9.26 1.78
N ALA A 41 -4.87 -9.46 1.38
CA ALA A 41 -4.52 -10.47 0.38
C ALA A 41 -4.75 -11.89 0.91
N LEU A 42 -4.47 -12.14 2.19
CA LEU A 42 -4.64 -13.46 2.84
C LEU A 42 -6.11 -13.76 3.23
N ALA A 43 -6.99 -12.76 3.21
CA ALA A 43 -8.41 -12.91 3.50
C ALA A 43 -9.28 -13.23 2.27
N TYR A 44 -8.69 -13.34 1.08
CA TYR A 44 -9.37 -13.81 -0.14
C TYR A 44 -9.51 -15.34 -0.15
#